data_AF-A0A6J1LZV4-F1
#
_entry.id   AF-A0A6J1LZV4-F1
#
_cell.length_a   1.000
_cell.length_b   1.000
_cell.length_c   1.000
_cell.angle_alpha   90.00
_cell.angle_beta   90.00
_cell.angle_gamma   90.00
#
_symmetry.space_group_name_H-M   'P 1'
#
loop_
_entity.id
_entity.type
_entity.pdbx_description
1 polymer ?
#
loop_
_entity_poly.entity_id
_entity_poly.type
_entity_poly.pdbx_seq_one_letter_code
_entity_poly.pdbx_strand_id
1 'polypeptide(L)'
;MLTWFSMDLRFLMMISYCFSLQCETLGSSIGNFANFSQSLEIANDFYADINPFQKVNSKYFYIERSRALNWFEALHKCRELGSDLVNFRNDRELDAVIPELSKKRCYWLSINNFSEKSQYISITNGRPPSFARWGRGEPNNLKNKEHCGQLVAFNRNTFYYNDNQCIRRCYYICETKLPSQTNVVIW
;
A
#
# COMPACT_ATOMS: atom_id res chain seq x y z
N MET A 1 -3.33 -73.61 0.08
CA MET A 1 -4.06 -72.42 0.60
C MET A 1 -3.18 -71.21 0.23
N LEU A 2 -3.28 -70.73 -1.02
CA LEU A 2 -4.06 -69.55 -1.46
C LEU A 2 -3.60 -68.26 -0.73
N THR A 3 -3.17 -67.15 -1.33
CA THR A 3 -2.96 -66.71 -2.72
C THR A 3 -2.04 -65.47 -2.69
N TRP A 4 -1.33 -65.26 -3.79
CA TRP A 4 -0.45 -64.14 -4.07
C TRP A 4 -1.25 -62.86 -4.39
N PHE A 5 -0.84 -61.71 -3.85
CA PHE A 5 -1.26 -60.41 -4.39
C PHE A 5 -0.30 -60.00 -5.50
N SER A 6 -0.83 -60.04 -6.72
CA SER A 6 -0.27 -59.47 -7.94
C SER A 6 -0.20 -57.95 -7.81
N MET A 7 1.00 -57.39 -7.67
CA MET A 7 1.23 -55.97 -8.00
C MET A 7 1.41 -55.87 -9.51
N ASP A 8 0.48 -55.18 -10.14
CA ASP A 8 0.32 -55.03 -11.58
C ASP A 8 1.52 -54.29 -12.21
N LEU A 9 2.21 -54.92 -13.17
CA LEU A 9 3.36 -54.34 -13.90
C LEU A 9 3.00 -53.12 -14.77
N ARG A 10 1.74 -52.67 -14.78
CA ARG A 10 1.31 -51.44 -15.46
C ARG A 10 1.57 -50.17 -14.65
N PHE A 11 1.81 -50.27 -13.33
CA PHE A 11 2.04 -49.10 -12.48
C PHE A 11 3.50 -48.59 -12.48
N LEU A 12 4.46 -49.39 -12.95
CA LEU A 12 5.88 -49.02 -12.98
C LEU A 12 6.36 -48.43 -14.31
N MET A 13 5.52 -48.34 -15.35
CA MET A 13 5.88 -47.62 -16.58
C MET A 13 5.37 -46.16 -16.64
N MET A 14 4.60 -45.67 -15.67
CA MET A 14 4.16 -44.26 -15.67
C MET A 14 5.16 -43.29 -14.99
N ILE A 15 6.22 -43.78 -14.34
CA ILE A 15 7.19 -42.91 -13.64
C ILE A 15 8.48 -42.68 -14.48
N SER A 16 8.70 -43.42 -15.58
CA SER A 16 9.93 -43.29 -16.38
C SER A 16 9.78 -42.57 -17.73
N TYR A 17 8.61 -42.01 -18.07
CA TYR A 17 8.38 -41.31 -19.35
C TYR A 17 8.01 -39.83 -19.20
N CYS A 18 8.38 -39.18 -18.09
CA CYS A 18 8.34 -37.71 -17.96
C CYS A 18 9.72 -37.07 -18.18
N PHE A 19 10.54 -37.67 -19.04
CA PHE A 19 11.78 -37.12 -19.56
C PHE A 19 11.84 -37.41 -21.06
N SER A 20 11.03 -36.70 -21.84
CA SER A 20 11.30 -36.30 -23.23
C SER A 20 9.99 -36.00 -23.96
N LEU A 21 9.98 -34.85 -24.64
CA LEU A 21 9.05 -34.38 -25.68
C LEU A 21 7.84 -33.55 -25.21
N GLN A 22 7.92 -32.27 -25.62
CA GLN A 22 6.90 -31.23 -25.82
C GLN A 22 5.60 -31.31 -24.98
N CYS A 23 5.50 -30.45 -23.96
CA CYS A 23 4.22 -29.93 -23.47
C CYS A 23 4.02 -28.49 -23.99
N GLU A 24 3.90 -28.36 -25.32
CA GLU A 24 3.23 -27.21 -25.93
C GLU A 24 1.81 -27.69 -26.30
N THR A 25 0.79 -26.91 -25.95
CA THR A 25 -0.67 -27.09 -26.22
C THR A 25 -1.55 -27.63 -25.09
N LEU A 26 -1.58 -26.91 -23.96
CA LEU A 26 -2.83 -26.72 -23.19
C LEU A 26 -3.00 -25.26 -22.77
N GLY A 27 -3.23 -24.41 -23.77
CA GLY A 27 -3.82 -23.09 -23.58
C GLY A 27 -5.34 -23.19 -23.66
N SER A 28 -6.04 -23.15 -22.52
CA SER A 28 -7.35 -22.51 -22.32
C SER A 28 -7.92 -22.84 -20.94
N SER A 29 -7.63 -21.96 -19.97
CA SER A 29 -8.35 -21.71 -18.69
C SER A 29 -7.43 -21.40 -17.49
N ILE A 30 -6.11 -21.32 -17.71
CA ILE A 30 -5.21 -20.73 -16.72
C ILE A 30 -5.21 -19.22 -16.99
N GLY A 31 -5.99 -18.48 -16.19
CA GLY A 31 -5.91 -17.03 -16.13
C GLY A 31 -4.46 -16.60 -15.91
N ASN A 32 -4.05 -15.55 -16.62
CA ASN A 32 -2.72 -14.93 -16.61
C ASN A 32 -2.01 -14.97 -15.23
N PHE A 33 -1.15 -15.98 -14.99
CA PHE A 33 -0.18 -15.98 -13.88
C PHE A 33 1.12 -15.23 -14.25
N ALA A 34 0.99 -14.14 -15.00
CA ALA A 34 2.08 -13.25 -15.32
C ALA A 34 1.85 -11.91 -14.60
N ASN A 35 2.14 -11.87 -13.29
CA ASN A 35 2.48 -10.65 -12.54
C ASN A 35 2.92 -10.95 -11.08
N PHE A 36 3.75 -11.97 -10.85
CA PHE A 36 4.38 -12.18 -9.52
C PHE A 36 5.63 -11.28 -9.34
N SER A 37 5.57 -10.03 -9.80
CA SER A 37 6.71 -9.11 -9.78
C SER A 37 6.92 -8.43 -8.42
N GLN A 38 5.96 -8.54 -7.50
CA GLN A 38 6.03 -7.97 -6.15
C GLN A 38 5.25 -8.85 -5.16
N SER A 39 5.90 -9.89 -4.66
CA SER A 39 5.39 -10.72 -3.57
C SER A 39 6.38 -10.69 -2.40
N LEU A 40 5.85 -10.69 -1.18
CA LEU A 40 6.66 -10.74 0.04
C LEU A 40 6.47 -12.10 0.70
N GLU A 41 7.56 -12.84 0.90
CA GLU A 41 7.55 -14.04 1.73
C GLU A 41 7.36 -13.65 3.21
N ILE A 42 6.30 -14.16 3.84
CA ILE A 42 5.90 -13.78 5.20
C ILE A 42 6.22 -14.90 6.20
N ALA A 43 6.12 -16.17 5.78
CA ALA A 43 6.56 -17.37 6.51
C ALA A 43 6.36 -18.63 5.64
N ASN A 44 7.24 -19.64 5.71
CA ASN A 44 7.05 -21.00 5.16
C ASN A 44 6.30 -21.03 3.81
N ASP A 45 6.91 -20.52 2.73
CA ASP A 45 6.31 -20.48 1.38
C ASP A 45 4.98 -19.69 1.26
N PHE A 46 4.60 -18.91 2.28
CA PHE A 46 3.47 -17.99 2.22
C PHE A 46 3.89 -16.63 1.70
N TYR A 47 3.30 -16.24 0.57
CA TYR A 47 3.58 -14.97 -0.09
C TYR A 47 2.36 -14.03 -0.03
N ALA A 48 2.55 -12.80 0.43
CA ALA A 48 1.56 -11.74 0.23
C ALA A 48 1.75 -11.07 -1.12
N ASP A 49 0.65 -10.90 -1.85
CA ASP A 49 0.57 -9.90 -2.90
C ASP A 49 0.59 -8.51 -2.24
N ILE A 50 1.65 -7.76 -2.51
CA ILE A 50 1.82 -6.41 -1.96
C ILE A 50 1.33 -5.34 -2.94
N ASN A 51 0.83 -5.70 -4.12
CA ASN A 51 0.20 -4.74 -5.01
C ASN A 51 -1.05 -4.13 -4.34
N PRO A 52 -1.31 -2.82 -4.51
CA PRO A 52 -0.57 -1.84 -5.32
C PRO A 52 0.51 -1.06 -4.55
N PHE A 53 1.04 -1.57 -3.43
CA PHE A 53 1.97 -0.86 -2.56
C PHE A 53 3.44 -1.01 -2.97
N GLN A 54 4.19 0.07 -2.76
CA GLN A 54 5.63 0.13 -2.97
C GLN A 54 6.36 0.08 -1.62
N LYS A 55 7.37 -0.79 -1.50
CA LYS A 55 8.18 -0.89 -0.29
C LYS A 55 9.19 0.27 -0.22
N VAL A 56 9.16 1.01 0.87
CA VAL A 56 10.14 2.06 1.18
C VAL A 56 10.61 1.85 2.62
N ASN A 57 11.87 1.45 2.76
CA ASN A 57 12.46 1.01 4.03
C ASN A 57 11.63 -0.12 4.69
N SER A 58 11.06 0.13 5.87
CA SER A 58 10.25 -0.81 6.65
C SER A 58 8.74 -0.61 6.52
N LYS A 59 8.28 0.21 5.56
CA LYS A 59 6.87 0.48 5.30
C LYS A 59 6.52 0.23 3.83
N TYR A 60 5.23 0.07 3.59
CA TYR A 60 4.64 -0.03 2.27
C TYR A 60 3.74 1.19 2.04
N PHE A 61 3.86 1.80 0.86
CA PHE A 61 3.13 3.02 0.50
C PHE A 61 2.31 2.81 -0.77
N TYR A 62 1.07 3.28 -0.76
CA TYR A 62 0.25 3.39 -1.96
C TYR A 62 0.05 4.88 -2.27
N ILE A 63 0.31 5.27 -3.52
CA ILE A 63 0.16 6.65 -3.98
C ILE A 63 -0.93 6.66 -5.04
N GLU A 64 -2.07 7.28 -4.74
CA GLU A 64 -3.13 7.46 -5.72
C GLU A 64 -2.68 8.42 -6.84
N ARG A 65 -2.91 8.03 -8.10
CA ARG A 65 -2.45 8.79 -9.28
C ARG A 65 -3.57 9.25 -10.21
N SER A 66 -4.79 8.74 -10.04
CA SER A 66 -5.89 8.93 -10.98
C SER A 66 -7.02 9.78 -10.41
N ARG A 67 -7.34 9.62 -9.13
CA ARG A 67 -8.55 10.23 -8.55
C ARG A 67 -8.25 11.09 -7.31
N ALA A 68 -8.63 12.35 -7.38
CA ALA A 68 -8.62 13.24 -6.22
C ALA A 68 -9.91 13.09 -5.39
N LEU A 69 -9.75 13.03 -4.07
CA LEU A 69 -10.79 12.80 -3.08
C LEU A 69 -10.75 13.87 -1.98
N ASN A 70 -11.85 14.05 -1.27
CA ASN A 70 -11.79 14.78 -0.01
C ASN A 70 -11.09 13.95 1.08
N TRP A 71 -10.70 14.59 2.19
CA TRP A 71 -9.88 13.95 3.21
C TRP A 71 -10.57 12.72 3.84
N PHE A 72 -11.88 12.79 4.05
CA PHE A 72 -12.67 11.68 4.60
C PHE A 72 -12.80 10.51 3.63
N GLU A 73 -13.05 10.80 2.35
CA GLU A 73 -13.08 9.82 1.27
C GLU A 73 -11.71 9.12 1.12
N ALA A 74 -10.62 9.88 1.19
CA ALA A 74 -9.26 9.35 1.11
C ALA A 74 -8.91 8.46 2.31
N LEU A 75 -9.28 8.89 3.53
CA LEU A 75 -9.16 8.09 4.74
C LEU A 75 -9.89 6.75 4.60
N HIS A 76 -11.13 6.79 4.11
CA HIS A 76 -11.91 5.58 3.86
C HIS A 76 -11.23 4.68 2.81
N LYS A 77 -10.72 5.25 1.71
CA LYS A 77 -10.03 4.48 0.68
C LYS A 77 -8.77 3.79 1.18
N CYS A 78 -7.94 4.45 2.00
CA CYS A 78 -6.78 3.77 2.58
C CYS A 78 -7.21 2.58 3.46
N ARG A 79 -8.28 2.73 4.25
CA ARG A 79 -8.79 1.66 5.11
C ARG A 79 -9.41 0.50 4.34
N GLU A 80 -10.10 0.76 3.22
CA GLU A 80 -10.55 -0.28 2.30
C GLU A 80 -9.38 -1.11 1.75
N LEU A 81 -8.20 -0.49 1.58
CA LEU A 81 -6.97 -1.15 1.14
C LEU A 81 -6.20 -1.85 2.29
N GLY A 82 -6.78 -1.98 3.49
CA GLY A 82 -6.10 -2.56 4.65
C GLY A 82 -4.93 -1.71 5.15
N SER A 83 -4.99 -0.40 4.93
CA SER A 83 -3.94 0.57 5.25
C SER A 83 -4.53 1.82 5.90
N ASP A 84 -3.70 2.82 6.19
CA ASP A 84 -4.16 4.12 6.69
C ASP A 84 -3.58 5.26 5.85
N LEU A 85 -4.15 6.47 5.96
CA LEU A 85 -3.47 7.66 5.44
C LEU A 85 -2.06 7.78 6.04
N VAL A 86 -1.13 8.26 5.23
CA VAL A 86 0.30 8.28 5.59
C VAL A 86 0.57 9.12 6.85
N ASN A 87 1.49 8.64 7.68
CA ASN A 87 2.02 9.32 8.86
C ASN A 87 3.55 9.16 8.87
N PHE A 88 4.24 10.07 8.18
CA PHE A 88 5.69 10.04 8.07
C PHE A 88 6.34 10.21 9.45
N ARG A 89 7.29 9.33 9.79
CA ARG A 89 7.95 9.37 11.11
C ARG A 89 9.16 10.28 11.17
N ASN A 90 9.73 10.64 10.03
CA ASN A 90 10.94 11.44 9.89
C ASN A 90 11.14 11.89 8.43
N ASP A 91 12.13 12.76 8.21
CA ASP A 91 12.50 13.26 6.87
C ASP A 91 12.85 12.15 5.90
N ARG A 92 13.54 11.08 6.33
CA ARG A 92 13.94 9.98 5.45
C ARG A 92 12.75 9.25 4.84
N GLU A 93 11.66 9.05 5.59
CA GLU A 93 10.43 8.45 5.05
C GLU A 93 9.76 9.39 4.03
N LEU A 94 9.69 10.69 4.30
CA LEU A 94 9.12 11.67 3.37
C LEU A 94 9.95 11.80 2.09
N ASP A 95 11.26 11.98 2.23
CA ASP A 95 12.19 12.18 1.12
C ASP A 95 12.27 10.96 0.19
N ALA A 96 12.05 9.76 0.72
CA ALA A 96 12.00 8.54 -0.10
C ALA A 96 10.72 8.43 -0.95
N VAL A 97 9.61 9.09 -0.55
CA VAL A 97 8.35 9.09 -1.31
C VAL A 97 8.29 10.26 -2.30
N ILE A 98 8.99 11.37 -2.03
CA ILE A 98 8.99 12.59 -2.88
C ILE A 98 9.21 12.34 -4.39
N PRO A 99 10.14 11.47 -4.84
CA PRO A 99 10.38 11.20 -6.26
C PRO A 99 9.14 10.69 -7.00
N GLU A 100 8.23 10.02 -6.30
CA GLU A 100 7.00 9.45 -6.85
C GLU A 100 5.84 10.45 -6.95
N LEU A 101 5.99 11.62 -6.33
CA LEU A 101 4.95 12.64 -6.22
C LEU A 101 5.03 13.66 -7.35
N SER A 102 3.85 14.10 -7.83
CA SER A 102 3.75 15.18 -8.79
C SER A 102 3.72 16.53 -8.09
N LYS A 103 4.65 17.42 -8.44
CA LYS A 103 4.72 18.80 -7.90
C LYS A 103 3.49 19.66 -8.24
N LYS A 104 2.64 19.22 -9.17
CA LYS A 104 1.39 19.91 -9.55
C LYS A 104 0.17 19.45 -8.73
N ARG A 105 0.36 18.55 -7.77
CA ARG A 105 -0.71 17.89 -7.02
C ARG A 105 -0.52 18.10 -5.52
N CYS A 106 -1.62 17.98 -4.77
CA CYS A 106 -1.65 17.87 -3.32
C CYS A 106 -1.93 16.42 -2.91
N TYR A 107 -1.43 16.03 -1.73
CA TYR A 107 -1.56 14.68 -1.20
C TYR A 107 -2.03 14.69 0.25
N TRP A 108 -3.16 14.07 0.57
CA TRP A 108 -3.66 13.99 1.95
C TRP A 108 -2.74 13.18 2.87
N LEU A 109 -2.63 13.65 4.10
CA LEU A 109 -1.91 13.04 5.22
C LEU A 109 -2.89 12.62 6.31
N SER A 110 -2.47 11.76 7.23
CA SER A 110 -3.31 11.32 8.36
C SER A 110 -3.63 12.39 9.40
N ILE A 111 -3.02 13.57 9.32
CA ILE A 111 -3.13 14.58 10.37
C ILE A 111 -4.38 15.46 10.21
N ASN A 112 -5.00 15.79 11.34
CA ASN A 112 -6.11 16.72 11.44
C ASN A 112 -6.06 17.45 12.79
N ASN A 113 -6.80 18.55 12.95
CA ASN A 113 -6.89 19.27 14.23
C ASN A 113 -8.33 19.32 14.79
N PHE A 114 -9.15 18.29 14.56
CA PHE A 114 -10.53 18.23 15.07
C PHE A 114 -10.62 18.10 16.60
N SER A 115 -9.51 17.89 17.29
CA SER A 115 -9.48 17.79 18.75
C SER A 115 -9.74 19.15 19.43
N GLU A 116 -10.34 19.13 20.62
CA GLU A 116 -10.69 20.33 21.40
C GLU A 116 -9.49 21.24 21.71
N LYS A 117 -8.27 20.69 21.70
CA LYS A 117 -7.03 21.45 21.95
C LYS A 117 -6.55 22.22 20.72
N SER A 118 -7.22 22.10 19.57
CA SER A 118 -6.81 22.64 18.26
C SER A 118 -5.40 22.22 17.83
N GLN A 119 -4.88 21.13 18.40
CA GLN A 119 -3.59 20.56 18.05
C GLN A 119 -3.76 19.56 16.92
N TYR A 120 -2.81 19.55 15.98
CA TYR A 120 -2.75 18.53 14.94
C TYR A 120 -2.39 17.17 15.55
N ILE A 121 -3.23 16.18 15.32
CA ILE A 121 -3.06 14.79 15.71
C ILE A 121 -3.16 13.90 14.47
N SER A 122 -2.48 12.75 14.49
CA SER A 122 -2.70 11.73 13.47
C SER A 122 -3.93 10.90 13.80
N ILE A 123 -4.83 10.73 12.82
CA ILE A 123 -6.02 9.88 12.97
C ILE A 123 -5.68 8.39 13.16
N THR A 124 -4.46 7.97 12.82
CA THR A 124 -4.04 6.56 12.89
C THR A 124 -3.72 6.11 14.31
N ASN A 125 -3.28 7.00 15.18
CA ASN A 125 -2.87 6.67 16.54
C ASN A 125 -3.34 7.66 17.61
N GLY A 126 -4.05 8.72 17.23
CA GLY A 126 -4.58 9.75 18.14
C GLY A 126 -3.52 10.62 18.82
N ARG A 127 -2.26 10.55 18.39
CA ARG A 127 -1.13 11.31 18.97
C ARG A 127 -0.71 12.45 18.04
N PRO A 128 -0.06 13.50 18.59
CA PRO A 128 0.63 14.48 17.76
C PRO A 128 1.61 13.78 16.80
N PRO A 129 1.77 14.29 15.56
CA PRO A 129 2.72 13.70 14.62
C PRO A 129 4.15 13.82 15.19
N SER A 130 4.91 12.72 15.15
CA SER A 130 6.32 12.74 15.59
C SER A 130 7.21 13.56 14.65
N PHE A 131 6.71 13.83 13.45
CA PHE A 131 7.39 14.59 12.41
C PHE A 131 6.35 15.36 11.58
N ALA A 132 6.62 16.63 11.35
CA ALA A 132 5.84 17.46 10.43
C ALA A 132 6.77 18.54 9.84
N ARG A 133 6.97 18.50 8.52
CA ARG A 133 7.77 19.47 7.79
C ARG A 133 6.86 20.58 7.26
N TRP A 134 6.34 21.42 8.15
CA TRP A 134 5.44 22.51 7.79
C TRP A 134 6.06 23.48 6.78
N GLY A 135 5.25 23.93 5.82
CA GLY A 135 5.62 25.01 4.92
C GLY A 135 5.82 26.31 5.69
N ARG A 136 6.56 27.25 5.09
CA ARG A 136 6.75 28.57 5.71
C ARG A 136 5.39 29.26 5.87
N GLY A 137 5.01 29.52 7.13
CA GLY A 137 3.73 30.16 7.47
C GLY A 137 2.63 29.16 7.83
N GLU A 138 2.87 27.85 7.74
CA GLU A 138 1.90 26.81 8.06
C GLU A 138 2.13 26.18 9.45
N PRO A 139 1.09 25.61 10.07
CA PRO A 139 -0.32 25.66 9.65
C PRO A 139 -0.95 27.03 9.94
N ASN A 140 -1.66 27.60 8.96
CA ASN A 140 -2.20 28.96 9.06
C ASN A 140 -3.72 28.99 9.38
N ASN A 141 -4.39 27.83 9.34
CA ASN A 141 -5.83 27.68 9.53
C ASN A 141 -6.67 28.72 8.77
N LEU A 142 -6.48 28.84 7.44
CA LEU A 142 -7.03 29.95 6.67
C LEU A 142 -8.56 30.05 6.84
N LYS A 143 -9.03 31.23 7.26
CA LYS A 143 -10.46 31.51 7.52
C LYS A 143 -11.09 30.57 8.56
N ASN A 144 -10.31 29.97 9.44
CA ASN A 144 -10.75 28.97 10.43
C ASN A 144 -11.46 27.76 9.79
N LYS A 145 -10.96 27.29 8.63
CA LYS A 145 -11.57 26.19 7.87
C LYS A 145 -10.59 25.09 7.50
N GLU A 146 -9.30 25.25 7.79
CA GLU A 146 -8.26 24.34 7.35
C GLU A 146 -7.89 23.40 8.49
N HIS A 147 -8.47 22.21 8.44
CA HIS A 147 -8.43 21.26 9.56
C HIS A 147 -7.77 19.93 9.21
N CYS A 148 -7.35 19.75 7.95
CA CYS A 148 -6.78 18.50 7.45
C CYS A 148 -5.42 18.76 6.79
N GLY A 149 -4.42 17.95 7.13
CA GLY A 149 -3.07 18.11 6.59
C GLY A 149 -2.90 17.48 5.21
N GLN A 150 -2.19 18.19 4.34
CA GLN A 150 -1.77 17.74 3.01
C GLN A 150 -0.27 18.01 2.80
N LEU A 151 0.33 17.32 1.84
CA LEU A 151 1.59 17.70 1.23
C LEU A 151 1.33 18.51 -0.04
N VAL A 152 2.06 19.61 -0.18
CA VAL A 152 2.10 20.44 -1.39
C VAL A 152 3.54 20.86 -1.69
N ALA A 153 3.86 21.05 -2.97
CA ALA A 153 5.13 21.61 -3.37
C ALA A 153 5.06 23.15 -3.32
N PHE A 154 5.70 23.77 -2.33
CA PHE A 154 5.78 25.25 -2.23
C PHE A 154 6.84 25.85 -3.16
N ASN A 155 7.86 25.07 -3.55
CA ASN A 155 8.92 25.51 -4.45
C ASN A 155 9.31 24.37 -5.41
N ARG A 156 10.23 24.64 -6.34
CA ARG A 156 10.64 23.65 -7.36
C ARG A 156 11.35 22.42 -6.78
N ASN A 157 11.71 22.38 -5.49
CA ASN A 157 12.67 21.41 -4.98
C ASN A 157 12.06 20.36 -4.03
N THR A 158 11.00 20.64 -3.27
CA THR A 158 10.48 19.66 -2.30
C THR A 158 9.01 19.88 -1.89
N PHE A 159 8.47 18.94 -1.11
CA PHE A 159 7.12 18.96 -0.55
C PHE A 159 7.16 19.35 0.93
N TYR A 160 6.15 20.10 1.36
CA TYR A 160 5.95 20.49 2.75
C TYR A 160 4.50 20.24 3.17
N TYR A 161 4.30 20.16 4.47
CA TYR A 161 3.00 20.05 5.11
C TYR A 161 2.29 21.41 5.02
N ASN A 162 0.99 21.35 4.76
CA ASN A 162 0.08 22.47 4.71
C ASN A 162 -1.26 21.99 5.26
N ASP A 163 -1.96 22.80 6.04
CA ASP A 163 -3.35 22.52 6.37
C ASP A 163 -4.28 23.05 5.30
N ASN A 164 -5.38 22.35 5.05
CA ASN A 164 -6.35 22.76 4.04
C ASN A 164 -7.75 22.34 4.46
N GLN A 165 -8.75 22.89 3.80
CA GLN A 165 -10.14 22.52 4.04
C GLN A 165 -10.34 21.06 3.65
N CYS A 166 -10.84 20.26 4.58
CA CYS A 166 -11.00 18.81 4.43
C CYS A 166 -11.85 18.39 3.22
N ILE A 167 -12.73 19.28 2.76
CA ILE A 167 -13.60 19.07 1.59
C ILE A 167 -12.91 19.29 0.23
N ARG A 168 -11.69 19.85 0.21
CA ARG A 168 -10.93 20.00 -1.04
C ARG A 168 -10.63 18.63 -1.63
N ARG A 169 -10.39 18.58 -2.95
CA ARG A 169 -10.04 17.32 -3.60
C ARG A 169 -8.53 17.27 -3.81
N CYS A 170 -7.88 16.32 -3.14
CA CYS A 170 -6.46 16.03 -3.31
C CYS A 170 -6.24 14.54 -3.58
N TYR A 171 -5.09 14.21 -4.13
CA TYR A 171 -4.62 12.84 -4.16
C TYR A 171 -4.28 12.42 -2.72
N TYR A 172 -3.91 11.17 -2.50
CA TYR A 172 -3.65 10.68 -1.15
C TYR A 172 -2.56 9.62 -1.18
N ILE A 173 -1.89 9.50 -0.04
CA ILE A 173 -0.86 8.51 0.17
C ILE A 173 -1.32 7.65 1.35
N CYS A 174 -1.36 6.35 1.14
CA CYS A 174 -1.63 5.39 2.20
C CYS A 174 -0.33 4.74 2.65
N GLU A 175 -0.26 4.33 3.91
CA GLU A 175 0.84 3.55 4.47
C GLU A 175 0.34 2.30 5.20
N THR A 176 1.12 1.24 5.15
CA THR A 176 0.99 0.09 6.05
C THR A 176 2.37 -0.41 6.49
N LYS A 177 2.45 -0.97 7.69
CA LYS A 177 3.66 -1.62 8.21
C LYS A 177 3.72 -3.10 7.83
N LEU A 178 2.60 -3.69 7.41
CA LEU A 178 2.44 -5.14 7.41
C LEU A 178 1.45 -5.66 6.36
N PRO A 179 1.59 -6.94 6.01
CA PRO A 179 0.47 -7.74 5.54
C PRO A 179 -0.53 -7.97 6.70
N SER A 180 -1.60 -7.19 6.76
CA SER A 180 -2.79 -7.56 7.52
C SER A 180 -3.57 -8.60 6.69
N GLN A 181 -3.55 -9.85 7.14
CA GLN A 181 -4.27 -10.99 6.55
C GLN A 181 -5.66 -10.59 6.04
N THR A 182 -5.95 -10.86 4.77
CA THR A 182 -7.34 -11.09 4.33
C THR A 182 -7.53 -12.12 3.21
N ASN A 183 -6.50 -12.64 2.54
CA ASN A 183 -6.66 -13.82 1.68
C ASN A 183 -5.46 -14.75 1.80
N VAL A 184 -5.62 -15.81 2.59
CA VAL A 184 -4.74 -16.97 2.53
C VAL A 184 -5.14 -17.74 1.27
N VAL A 185 -4.33 -17.68 0.21
CA VAL A 185 -4.45 -18.65 -0.88
C VAL A 185 -3.68 -19.88 -0.43
N ILE A 186 -4.41 -20.88 0.08
CA ILE A 186 -3.89 -22.22 0.32
C ILE A 186 -4.02 -22.96 -1.02
N TRP A 187 -2.91 -23.35 -1.61
CA TRP A 187 -2.89 -24.35 -2.68
C TRP A 187 -2.76 -25.74 -2.07
#